data_AF-A0A2C9WC01-F1
#
_entry.id   AF-A0A2C9WC01-F1
#
_cell.length_a   1.000
_cell.length_b   1.000
_cell.length_c   1.000
_cell.angle_alpha   90.00
_cell.angle_beta   90.00
_cell.angle_gamma   90.00
#
_symmetry.space_group_name_H-M   'P 1'
#
loop_
_entity.id
_entity.type
_entity.pdbx_description
1 polymer ?
#
loop_
_entity_poly.entity_id
_entity_poly.type
_entity_poly.pdbx_seq_one_letter_code
_entity_poly.pdbx_strand_id
1 'polypeptide(L)'
;MVEDGRNFIADAAIVTVPIGILKANLIQFEPNLPDWKVAAISDIGVGSENKVAIKFDEVFWPNVEFLGIVTPTSYACGYFLNLHKATGYPVLVYMAAGRFAYDLEKLSDESAANFVILLLRKMFPDATEPSGDVYERLCAPLGSLFFTGEAVSMDHQGSVYGAYSAGVMAAENCQRHALENLGHLEKLQLVPLRCELHEAAFPLQISKM
;
A
#
# COMPACT_ATOMS: atom_id res chain seq x y z
N MET A 1 -21.65 -20.38 -2.11
CA MET A 1 -20.37 -20.73 -2.73
C MET A 1 -19.41 -19.58 -2.55
N VAL A 2 -18.16 -19.88 -2.19
CA VAL A 2 -17.06 -18.91 -2.33
C VAL A 2 -16.49 -18.99 -3.77
N GLU A 3 -15.72 -17.98 -4.21
CA GLU A 3 -15.20 -17.89 -5.58
C GLU A 3 -14.40 -19.11 -6.04
N ASP A 4 -13.70 -19.80 -5.13
CA ASP A 4 -12.94 -21.02 -5.42
C ASP A 4 -13.78 -22.31 -5.42
N GLY A 5 -15.11 -22.19 -5.38
CA GLY A 5 -16.05 -23.29 -5.47
C GLY A 5 -16.27 -24.06 -4.17
N ARG A 6 -15.60 -23.71 -3.06
CA ARG A 6 -15.85 -24.34 -1.76
C ARG A 6 -17.23 -23.98 -1.21
N ASN A 7 -17.75 -24.90 -0.40
CA ASN A 7 -19.01 -24.74 0.34
C ASN A 7 -18.78 -25.04 1.82
N PHE A 8 -19.41 -24.23 2.67
CA PHE A 8 -19.39 -24.38 4.12
C PHE A 8 -20.83 -24.53 4.61
N ILE A 9 -21.05 -25.43 5.57
CA ILE A 9 -22.36 -25.68 6.18
C ILE A 9 -22.23 -25.35 7.66
N ALA A 10 -23.16 -24.55 8.18
CA ALA A 10 -23.22 -24.14 9.57
C ALA A 10 -24.66 -23.80 9.96
N ASP A 11 -24.96 -23.81 11.26
CA ASP A 11 -26.26 -23.41 11.79
C ASP A 11 -26.52 -21.89 11.67
N ALA A 12 -25.46 -21.09 11.56
CA ALA A 12 -25.52 -19.64 11.42
C ALA A 12 -24.30 -19.08 10.68
N ALA A 13 -24.43 -17.85 10.16
CA ALA A 13 -23.35 -17.10 9.52
C ALA A 13 -23.28 -15.67 10.09
N ILE A 14 -22.06 -15.15 10.27
CA ILE A 14 -21.79 -13.77 10.67
C ILE A 14 -21.16 -13.05 9.48
N VAL A 15 -21.76 -11.93 9.06
CA VAL A 15 -21.26 -11.12 7.92
C VAL A 15 -20.50 -9.93 8.48
N THR A 16 -19.19 -9.93 8.33
CA THR A 16 -18.29 -8.87 8.82
C THR A 16 -17.60 -8.10 7.70
N VAL A 17 -18.13 -8.17 6.48
CA VAL A 17 -17.55 -7.43 5.35
C VAL A 17 -17.80 -5.93 5.50
N PRO A 18 -16.90 -5.07 5.00
CA PRO A 18 -17.12 -3.63 5.01
C PRO A 18 -18.43 -3.24 4.32
N ILE A 19 -19.07 -2.17 4.79
CA ILE A 19 -20.32 -1.66 4.21
C ILE A 19 -20.17 -1.32 2.71
N GLY A 20 -18.98 -0.90 2.27
CA GLY A 20 -18.68 -0.68 0.85
C GLY A 20 -18.83 -1.94 0.00
N ILE A 21 -18.51 -3.12 0.54
CA ILE A 21 -18.71 -4.42 -0.15
C ILE A 21 -20.20 -4.75 -0.27
N LEU A 22 -20.99 -4.50 0.79
CA LEU A 22 -22.44 -4.69 0.76
C LEU A 22 -23.10 -3.74 -0.26
N LYS A 23 -22.67 -2.47 -0.31
CA LYS A 23 -23.15 -1.48 -1.28
C LYS A 23 -22.76 -1.83 -2.73
N ALA A 24 -21.59 -2.43 -2.92
CA ALA A 24 -21.11 -2.86 -4.24
C ALA A 24 -21.83 -4.11 -4.78
N ASN A 25 -22.70 -4.74 -3.96
CA ASN A 25 -23.47 -5.93 -4.32
C ASN A 25 -22.59 -7.11 -4.81
N LEU A 26 -21.39 -7.25 -4.22
CA LEU A 26 -20.44 -8.32 -4.57
C LEU A 26 -20.79 -9.67 -3.92
N ILE A 27 -21.68 -9.68 -2.92
CA ILE A 27 -22.14 -10.88 -2.22
C ILE A 27 -23.61 -11.09 -2.53
N GLN A 28 -23.94 -12.26 -3.08
CA GLN A 28 -25.32 -12.66 -3.32
C GLN A 28 -25.89 -13.33 -2.07
N PHE A 29 -27.07 -12.87 -1.64
CA PHE A 29 -27.80 -13.44 -0.51
C PHE A 29 -29.00 -14.23 -1.02
N GLU A 30 -29.12 -15.48 -0.61
CA GLU A 30 -30.27 -16.33 -0.92
C GLU A 30 -30.86 -16.92 0.38
N PRO A 31 -32.13 -16.58 0.73
CA PRO A 31 -32.99 -15.61 0.06
C PRO A 31 -32.43 -14.18 0.11
N ASN A 32 -32.92 -13.32 -0.79
CA ASN A 32 -32.55 -11.90 -0.83
C ASN A 32 -32.77 -11.23 0.53
N LEU A 33 -31.94 -10.23 0.84
CA LEU A 33 -32.14 -9.39 2.01
C LEU A 33 -33.49 -8.64 1.89
N PRO A 34 -34.23 -8.48 2.99
CA PRO A 34 -35.47 -7.72 2.97
C PRO A 34 -35.22 -6.24 2.66
N ASP A 35 -36.20 -5.59 2.02
CA ASP A 35 -36.07 -4.21 1.50
C ASP A 35 -35.59 -3.20 2.55
N TRP A 36 -36.06 -3.31 3.79
CA TRP A 36 -35.64 -2.42 4.88
C TRP A 36 -34.13 -2.49 5.16
N LYS A 37 -33.51 -3.66 4.93
CA LYS A 37 -32.07 -3.86 5.14
C LYS A 37 -31.26 -3.37 3.95
N VAL A 38 -31.76 -3.56 2.74
CA VAL A 38 -31.18 -2.99 1.51
C VAL A 38 -31.20 -1.46 1.57
N ALA A 39 -32.32 -0.87 1.99
CA ALA A 39 -32.44 0.57 2.21
C ALA A 39 -31.42 1.08 3.25
N ALA A 40 -31.29 0.40 4.39
CA ALA A 40 -30.28 0.76 5.40
C ALA A 40 -28.85 0.67 4.86
N ILE A 41 -28.52 -0.37 4.08
CA ILE A 41 -27.21 -0.50 3.42
C ILE A 41 -26.96 0.67 2.46
N SER A 42 -27.98 1.07 1.70
CA SER A 42 -27.91 2.21 0.77
C SER A 42 -27.73 3.55 1.48
N ASP A 43 -28.43 3.77 2.59
CA ASP A 43 -28.49 5.07 3.27
C ASP A 43 -27.26 5.37 4.13
N ILE A 44 -26.59 4.35 4.66
CA ILE A 44 -25.38 4.55 5.48
C ILE A 44 -24.28 5.20 4.61
N GLY A 45 -23.86 6.42 4.97
CA GLY A 45 -22.78 7.12 4.29
C GLY A 45 -21.42 6.46 4.54
N VAL A 46 -20.53 6.51 3.55
CA VAL A 46 -19.13 6.08 3.66
C VAL A 46 -18.26 7.26 3.26
N GLY A 47 -17.46 7.75 4.21
CA GLY A 47 -16.45 8.77 3.93
C GLY A 47 -15.22 8.15 3.26
N SER A 48 -14.41 8.99 2.61
CA SER A 48 -13.05 8.63 2.18
C SER A 48 -12.06 9.49 2.96
N GLU A 49 -11.09 8.80 3.56
CA GLU A 49 -9.93 9.37 4.23
C GLU A 49 -8.70 8.56 3.80
N ASN A 50 -7.66 9.25 3.33
CA ASN A 50 -6.39 8.65 2.91
C ASN A 50 -5.24 9.24 3.70
N LYS A 51 -4.20 8.44 3.90
CA LYS A 51 -3.01 8.82 4.67
C LYS A 51 -1.78 8.70 3.80
N VAL A 52 -1.01 9.78 3.72
CA VAL A 52 0.30 9.76 3.05
C VAL A 52 1.37 9.94 4.12
N ALA A 53 2.03 8.83 4.46
CA ALA A 53 3.13 8.83 5.44
C ALA A 53 4.46 9.09 4.72
N ILE A 54 5.19 10.10 5.18
CA ILE A 54 6.48 10.49 4.62
C ILE A 54 7.51 10.46 5.75
N LYS A 55 8.57 9.69 5.53
CA LYS A 55 9.73 9.64 6.42
C LYS A 55 10.81 10.57 5.89
N PHE A 56 11.49 11.26 6.79
CA PHE A 56 12.65 12.12 6.51
C PHE A 56 13.90 11.58 7.22
N ASP A 57 15.07 12.14 6.96
CA ASP A 57 16.28 11.79 7.70
C ASP A 57 16.34 12.51 9.06
N GLU A 58 15.83 13.74 9.12
CA GLU A 58 15.86 14.59 10.30
C GLU A 58 14.52 15.31 10.52
N VAL A 59 14.27 15.73 11.76
CA VAL A 59 13.08 16.52 12.12
C VAL A 59 13.37 18.00 11.86
N PHE A 60 12.66 18.60 10.91
CA PHE A 60 12.76 20.04 10.60
C PHE A 60 11.51 20.86 10.99
N TRP A 61 10.49 20.21 11.52
CA TRP A 61 9.23 20.85 11.95
C TRP A 61 9.20 21.08 13.48
N PRO A 62 8.36 22.00 13.98
CA PRO A 62 8.26 22.24 15.42
C PRO A 62 7.70 21.03 16.16
N ASN A 63 8.05 20.91 17.45
CA ASN A 63 7.67 19.80 18.32
C ASN A 63 6.19 19.86 18.77
N VAL A 64 5.25 19.78 17.82
CA VAL A 64 3.79 19.80 18.01
C VAL A 64 3.16 18.48 17.55
N GLU A 65 1.92 18.23 17.95
CA GLU A 65 1.15 17.02 17.60
C GLU A 65 0.63 17.09 16.15
N PHE A 66 0.18 18.28 15.74
CA PHE A 66 -0.46 18.50 14.45
C PHE A 66 0.07 19.78 13.79
N LEU A 67 0.20 19.72 12.46
CA LEU A 67 0.58 20.85 11.61
C LEU A 67 -0.54 21.07 10.60
N GLY A 68 -1.38 22.09 10.83
CA GLY A 68 -2.49 22.43 9.92
C GLY A 68 -2.01 23.19 8.69
N ILE A 69 -2.50 22.81 7.51
CA ILE A 69 -2.29 23.56 6.27
C ILE A 69 -3.61 24.19 5.82
N VAL A 70 -3.56 25.49 5.55
CA VAL A 70 -4.66 26.24 4.96
C VAL A 70 -4.29 26.62 3.55
N THR A 71 -5.07 26.13 2.58
CA THR A 71 -4.92 26.48 1.17
C THR A 71 -5.97 27.51 0.76
N PRO A 72 -5.78 28.25 -0.36
CA PRO A 72 -6.76 29.22 -0.84
C PRO A 72 -8.16 28.65 -1.09
N THR A 73 -8.26 27.34 -1.30
CA THR A 73 -9.52 26.60 -1.37
C THR A 73 -9.59 25.60 -0.21
N SER A 74 -10.80 25.26 0.25
CA SER A 74 -10.99 24.21 1.27
C SER A 74 -10.64 22.81 0.79
N TYR A 75 -10.36 22.64 -0.50
CA TYR A 75 -10.16 21.36 -1.15
C TYR A 75 -8.90 20.63 -0.65
N ALA A 76 -7.78 21.32 -0.54
CA ALA A 76 -6.51 20.75 -0.06
C ALA A 76 -6.17 21.21 1.38
N CYS A 77 -7.15 21.75 2.11
CA CYS A 77 -6.99 22.00 3.54
C CYS A 77 -6.90 20.66 4.26
N GLY A 78 -5.94 20.54 5.17
CA GLY A 78 -5.69 19.30 5.89
C GLY A 78 -4.71 19.53 7.02
N TYR A 79 -4.19 18.45 7.57
CA TYR A 79 -3.15 18.52 8.58
C TYR A 79 -2.17 17.36 8.44
N PHE A 80 -0.93 17.61 8.86
CA PHE A 80 0.04 16.57 9.10
C PHE A 80 0.00 16.16 10.56
N LEU A 81 -0.10 14.86 10.82
CA LEU A 81 0.15 14.26 12.12
C LEU A 81 1.67 14.08 12.30
N ASN A 82 2.20 14.58 13.41
CA ASN A 82 3.58 14.37 13.78
C ASN A 82 3.78 13.01 14.46
N LEU A 83 4.10 11.99 13.68
CA LEU A 83 4.27 10.62 14.18
C LEU A 83 5.60 10.43 14.94
N HIS A 84 6.54 11.37 14.83
CA HIS A 84 7.76 11.38 15.63
C HIS A 84 7.47 11.37 17.14
N LYS A 85 6.43 12.06 17.61
CA LYS A 85 6.06 12.05 19.03
C LYS A 85 5.67 10.67 19.56
N ALA A 86 5.10 9.82 18.71
CA ALA A 86 4.67 8.47 19.12
C ALA A 86 5.75 7.40 18.89
N THR A 87 6.61 7.59 17.89
CA THR A 87 7.50 6.52 17.40
C THR A 87 9.00 6.83 17.54
N GLY A 88 9.36 8.09 17.77
CA GLY A 88 10.76 8.55 17.73
C GLY A 88 11.35 8.66 16.32
N TYR A 89 10.65 8.23 15.28
CA TYR A 89 11.11 8.35 13.89
C TYR A 89 10.63 9.65 13.25
N PRO A 90 11.45 10.34 12.43
CA PRO A 90 11.07 11.57 11.71
C PRO A 90 10.03 11.28 10.61
N VAL A 91 8.77 11.09 11.00
CA VAL A 91 7.66 10.77 10.10
C VAL A 91 6.53 11.78 10.27
N LEU A 92 6.08 12.34 9.15
CA LEU A 92 4.84 13.11 9.06
C LEU A 92 3.81 12.32 8.27
N VAL A 93 2.56 12.32 8.72
CA VAL A 93 1.45 11.69 8.01
C VAL A 93 0.44 12.75 7.61
N TYR A 94 0.31 13.00 6.30
CA TYR A 94 -0.73 13.89 5.79
C TYR A 94 -2.07 13.17 5.78
N MET A 95 -3.07 13.82 6.37
CA MET A 95 -4.43 13.30 6.51
C MET A 95 -5.32 13.93 5.43
N ALA A 96 -5.54 13.21 4.34
CA ALA A 96 -6.41 13.62 3.25
C ALA A 96 -7.85 13.17 3.54
N ALA A 97 -8.83 14.04 3.37
CA ALA A 97 -10.24 13.71 3.60
C ALA A 97 -11.15 14.26 2.51
N GLY A 98 -12.36 13.70 2.43
CA GLY A 98 -13.42 14.20 1.54
C GLY A 98 -13.05 14.05 0.07
N ARG A 99 -13.43 15.04 -0.75
CA ARG A 99 -13.20 14.99 -2.22
C ARG A 99 -11.72 14.86 -2.58
N PHE A 100 -10.85 15.49 -1.81
CA PHE A 100 -9.41 15.40 -2.07
C PHE A 100 -8.88 13.99 -1.83
N ALA A 101 -9.37 13.26 -0.83
CA ALA A 101 -8.99 11.87 -0.62
C ALA A 101 -9.34 11.00 -1.85
N TYR A 102 -10.52 11.19 -2.44
CA TYR A 102 -10.93 10.47 -3.66
C TYR A 102 -10.07 10.76 -4.88
N ASP A 103 -9.66 12.01 -5.06
CA ASP A 103 -8.83 12.39 -6.21
C ASP A 103 -7.37 12.01 -6.00
N LEU A 104 -6.88 12.06 -4.76
CA LEU A 104 -5.57 11.54 -4.36
C LEU A 104 -5.47 10.03 -4.64
N GLU A 105 -6.56 9.27 -4.41
CA GLU A 105 -6.68 7.84 -4.72
C GLU A 105 -6.49 7.49 -6.21
N LYS A 106 -6.64 8.45 -7.11
CA LYS A 106 -6.47 8.25 -8.56
C LYS A 106 -5.04 8.48 -9.02
N LEU A 107 -4.18 8.99 -8.15
CA LEU A 107 -2.78 9.25 -8.45
C LEU A 107 -1.94 8.00 -8.17
N SER A 108 -0.75 7.92 -8.80
CA SER A 108 0.27 6.98 -8.34
C SER A 108 0.78 7.37 -6.96
N ASP A 109 1.32 6.42 -6.20
CA ASP A 109 1.91 6.68 -4.88
C ASP A 109 2.98 7.77 -4.94
N GLU A 110 3.84 7.73 -5.97
CA GLU A 110 4.85 8.76 -6.22
C GLU A 110 4.22 10.14 -6.44
N SER A 111 3.15 10.22 -7.24
CA SER A 111 2.46 11.49 -7.53
C SER A 111 1.75 12.03 -6.29
N ALA A 112 1.13 11.17 -5.49
CA ALA A 112 0.50 11.52 -4.23
C ALA A 112 1.52 12.01 -3.20
N ALA A 113 2.65 11.31 -3.05
CA ALA A 113 3.75 11.72 -2.19
C ALA A 113 4.33 13.07 -2.61
N ASN A 114 4.65 13.24 -3.91
CA ASN A 114 5.16 14.50 -4.46
C ASN A 114 4.19 15.65 -4.23
N PHE A 115 2.88 15.44 -4.42
CA PHE A 115 1.88 16.46 -4.13
C PHE A 115 1.89 16.88 -2.65
N VAL A 116 1.95 15.92 -1.73
CA VAL A 116 1.99 16.19 -0.29
C VAL A 116 3.30 16.88 0.11
N ILE A 117 4.43 16.53 -0.49
CA ILE A 117 5.72 17.21 -0.29
C ILE A 117 5.63 18.67 -0.76
N LEU A 118 4.98 18.93 -1.90
CA LEU A 118 4.76 20.31 -2.38
C LEU A 118 3.90 21.12 -1.39
N LEU A 119 2.90 20.51 -0.76
CA LEU A 119 2.13 21.15 0.31
C LEU A 119 3.02 21.44 1.53
N LEU A 120 3.82 20.46 1.94
CA LEU A 120 4.73 20.60 3.07
C LEU A 120 5.77 21.71 2.84
N ARG A 121 6.32 21.82 1.63
CA ARG A 121 7.26 22.87 1.23
C ARG A 121 6.68 24.28 1.27
N LYS A 122 5.36 24.43 1.12
CA LYS A 122 4.70 25.72 1.33
C LYS A 122 4.70 26.13 2.80
N MET A 123 4.71 25.17 3.73
CA MET A 123 4.81 25.42 5.17
C MET A 123 6.26 25.57 5.63
N PHE A 124 7.15 24.73 5.09
CA PHE A 124 8.56 24.67 5.41
C PHE A 124 9.37 24.72 4.10
N PRO A 125 9.74 25.92 3.61
CA PRO A 125 10.48 26.06 2.35
C PRO A 125 11.80 25.27 2.31
N ASP A 126 12.43 25.09 3.47
CA ASP A 126 13.67 24.35 3.65
C ASP A 126 13.45 22.86 4.02
N ALA A 127 12.24 22.32 3.81
CA ALA A 127 11.93 20.91 4.06
C ALA A 127 12.89 20.01 3.26
N THR A 128 13.54 19.09 3.98
CA THR A 128 14.43 18.10 3.36
C THR A 128 13.64 17.17 2.45
N GLU A 129 14.32 16.53 1.50
CA GLU A 129 13.71 15.44 0.73
C GLU A 129 13.30 14.28 1.67
N PRO A 130 12.25 13.53 1.32
CA PRO A 130 11.96 12.28 2.00
C PRO A 130 13.19 11.35 1.99
N SER A 131 13.35 10.59 3.06
CA SER A 131 14.38 9.55 3.10
C SER A 131 14.00 8.47 2.08
N GLY A 132 14.66 8.45 0.91
CA GLY A 132 14.52 7.38 -0.08
C GLY A 132 15.04 6.03 0.41
N ASP A 133 15.78 6.05 1.51
CA ASP A 133 16.65 4.97 1.94
C ASP A 133 15.92 3.81 2.64
N VAL A 134 14.62 3.90 2.97
CA VAL A 134 13.94 2.76 3.63
C VAL A 134 13.77 1.60 2.66
N TYR A 135 13.32 1.91 1.44
CA TYR A 135 13.16 0.90 0.39
C TYR A 135 14.53 0.48 -0.14
N GLU A 136 15.44 1.42 -0.41
CA GLU A 136 16.80 1.07 -0.83
C GLU A 136 17.52 0.21 0.21
N ARG A 137 17.43 0.50 1.52
CA ARG A 137 17.97 -0.38 2.59
C ARG A 137 17.31 -1.74 2.63
N LEU A 138 15.99 -1.80 2.47
CA LEU A 138 15.28 -3.08 2.50
C LEU A 138 15.65 -3.94 1.27
N CYS A 139 15.81 -3.32 0.11
CA CYS A 139 16.24 -3.98 -1.13
C CYS A 139 17.73 -4.31 -1.14
N ALA A 140 18.55 -3.57 -0.41
CA ALA A 140 20.00 -3.74 -0.41
C ALA A 140 20.40 -5.13 0.12
N PRO A 141 21.23 -5.89 -0.62
CA PRO A 141 21.73 -7.17 -0.13
C PRO A 141 22.70 -6.97 1.04
N LEU A 142 22.69 -7.90 2.00
CA LEU A 142 23.60 -7.91 3.14
C LEU A 142 24.53 -9.13 3.05
N GLY A 143 25.69 -8.94 2.41
CA GLY A 143 26.59 -10.05 2.10
C GLY A 143 25.91 -11.03 1.13
N SER A 144 25.71 -12.28 1.57
CA SER A 144 25.01 -13.31 0.83
C SER A 144 23.51 -13.39 1.11
N LEU A 145 22.93 -12.40 1.82
CA LEU A 145 21.51 -12.31 2.13
C LEU A 145 20.82 -11.34 1.16
N PHE A 146 19.77 -11.81 0.48
CA PHE A 146 18.99 -11.05 -0.48
C PHE A 146 17.55 -10.96 0.01
N PHE A 147 16.95 -9.78 -0.09
CA PHE A 147 15.60 -9.51 0.38
C PHE A 147 14.61 -9.50 -0.79
N THR A 148 13.40 -9.99 -0.54
CA THR A 148 12.33 -10.11 -1.53
C THR A 148 10.95 -9.98 -0.88
N GLY A 149 9.88 -9.98 -1.66
CA GLY A 149 8.51 -9.79 -1.21
C GLY A 149 7.91 -8.47 -1.68
N GLU A 150 6.61 -8.28 -1.49
CA GLU A 150 5.88 -7.13 -2.03
C GLU A 150 6.41 -5.77 -1.54
N ALA A 151 6.97 -5.73 -0.33
CA ALA A 151 7.55 -4.51 0.25
C ALA A 151 8.88 -4.10 -0.41
N VAL A 152 9.47 -4.98 -1.23
CA VAL A 152 10.76 -4.79 -1.92
C VAL A 152 10.54 -4.31 -3.38
N SER A 153 9.31 -4.40 -3.91
CA SER A 153 9.01 -3.94 -5.27
C SER A 153 8.51 -2.49 -5.27
N MET A 154 9.34 -1.55 -5.73
CA MET A 154 8.97 -0.13 -5.79
C MET A 154 7.72 0.17 -6.63
N ASP A 155 7.59 -0.50 -7.78
CA ASP A 155 6.54 -0.17 -8.77
C ASP A 155 5.17 -0.82 -8.49
N HIS A 156 5.13 -1.82 -7.59
CA HIS A 156 3.95 -2.68 -7.42
C HIS A 156 3.81 -3.15 -5.95
N GLN A 157 3.97 -2.24 -5.00
CA GLN A 157 3.88 -2.54 -3.57
C GLN A 157 2.51 -3.09 -3.17
N GLY A 158 2.45 -3.95 -2.14
CA GLY A 158 1.19 -4.51 -1.65
C GLY A 158 0.50 -5.48 -2.61
N SER A 159 1.21 -5.96 -3.64
CA SER A 159 0.66 -6.81 -4.69
C SER A 159 1.43 -8.12 -4.85
N VAL A 160 0.70 -9.16 -5.26
CA VAL A 160 1.27 -10.47 -5.61
C VAL A 160 2.29 -10.35 -6.75
N TYR A 161 2.03 -9.48 -7.73
CA TYR A 161 2.96 -9.24 -8.83
C TYR A 161 4.26 -8.57 -8.34
N GLY A 162 4.16 -7.63 -7.40
CA GLY A 162 5.33 -7.02 -6.77
C GLY A 162 6.17 -8.02 -5.98
N ALA A 163 5.52 -8.96 -5.27
CA ALA A 163 6.25 -10.03 -4.61
C ALA A 163 6.97 -10.96 -5.60
N TYR A 164 6.31 -11.29 -6.72
CA TYR A 164 6.89 -12.12 -7.77
C TYR A 164 8.09 -11.44 -8.45
N SER A 165 7.94 -10.19 -8.90
CA SER A 165 9.00 -9.46 -9.59
C SER A 165 10.22 -9.21 -8.69
N ALA A 166 10.00 -8.85 -7.42
CA ALA A 166 11.06 -8.73 -6.43
C ALA A 166 11.75 -10.08 -6.17
N GLY A 167 11.03 -11.21 -6.28
CA GLY A 167 11.58 -12.57 -6.20
C GLY A 167 12.57 -12.87 -7.31
N VAL A 168 12.17 -12.56 -8.56
CA VAL A 168 13.03 -12.74 -9.73
C VAL A 168 14.30 -11.88 -9.62
N MET A 169 14.16 -10.60 -9.27
CA MET A 169 15.29 -9.69 -9.12
C MET A 169 16.27 -10.15 -8.02
N ALA A 170 15.77 -10.59 -6.87
CA ALA A 170 16.61 -11.10 -5.79
C ALA A 170 17.37 -12.37 -6.20
N ALA A 171 16.74 -13.26 -6.98
CA ALA A 171 17.38 -14.46 -7.51
C ALA A 171 18.51 -14.14 -8.50
N GLU A 172 18.31 -13.18 -9.40
CA GLU A 172 19.34 -12.72 -10.34
C GLU A 172 20.53 -12.09 -9.61
N ASN A 173 20.27 -11.24 -8.60
CA ASN A 173 21.31 -10.62 -7.79
C ASN A 173 22.10 -11.66 -6.99
N CYS A 174 21.41 -12.65 -6.42
CA CYS A 174 22.03 -13.79 -5.74
C CYS A 174 22.93 -14.60 -6.69
N GLN A 175 22.44 -14.91 -7.90
CA GLN A 175 23.20 -15.64 -8.91
C GLN A 175 24.46 -14.87 -9.30
N ARG A 176 24.37 -13.56 -9.52
CA ARG A 176 25.51 -12.70 -9.85
C ARG A 176 26.55 -12.69 -8.75
N HIS A 177 26.11 -12.50 -7.50
CA HIS A 177 26.99 -12.51 -6.33
C HIS A 177 27.70 -13.87 -6.13
N ALA A 178 27.00 -14.98 -6.37
CA ALA A 178 27.59 -16.32 -6.30
C ALA A 178 28.65 -16.53 -7.40
N LEU A 179 28.41 -16.04 -8.63
CA LEU A 179 29.36 -16.14 -9.73
C LEU A 179 30.62 -15.31 -9.50
N GLU A 180 30.49 -14.12 -8.90
CA GLU A 180 31.61 -13.23 -8.58
C GLU A 180 32.49 -13.77 -7.45
N ASN A 181 31.88 -14.38 -6.41
CA ASN A 181 32.61 -14.84 -5.22
C ASN A 181 33.17 -16.26 -5.31
N LEU A 182 32.57 -17.15 -6.11
CA LEU A 182 32.96 -18.57 -6.13
C LEU A 182 33.88 -18.95 -7.29
N GLY A 183 34.07 -18.08 -8.29
CA GLY A 183 34.93 -18.33 -9.45
C GLY A 183 34.38 -19.43 -10.36
N HIS A 184 33.94 -19.07 -11.57
CA HIS A 184 33.54 -19.97 -12.67
C HIS A 184 33.07 -21.38 -12.26
N LEU A 185 31.99 -21.45 -11.48
CA LEU A 185 31.21 -22.68 -11.39
C LEU A 185 30.60 -22.93 -12.78
N GLU A 186 30.94 -24.07 -13.38
CA GLU A 186 30.24 -24.57 -14.57
C GLU A 186 28.73 -24.47 -14.34
N LYS A 187 28.04 -23.82 -15.29
CA LYS A 187 26.61 -23.47 -15.25
C LYS A 187 25.79 -24.53 -14.52
N LEU A 188 25.37 -24.26 -13.29
CA LEU A 188 24.23 -24.94 -12.70
C LEU A 188 23.01 -24.58 -13.55
N GLN A 189 22.64 -25.48 -14.46
CA GLN A 189 21.37 -25.41 -15.16
C GLN A 189 20.25 -25.61 -14.14
N LEU A 190 19.73 -24.50 -13.60
CA LEU A 190 18.47 -24.51 -12.89
C LEU A 190 17.38 -24.82 -13.93
N VAL A 191 16.87 -26.04 -13.91
CA VAL A 191 15.72 -26.45 -14.71
C VAL A 191 14.48 -25.90 -13.99
N PRO A 192 13.76 -24.91 -14.55
CA PRO A 192 12.53 -24.45 -13.94
C PRO A 192 11.49 -25.58 -14.01
N LEU A 193 10.92 -25.97 -12.87
CA LEU A 193 9.66 -26.71 -12.88
C LEU A 193 8.59 -25.77 -13.45
N ARG A 194 8.30 -25.92 -14.75
CA ARG A 194 7.12 -25.30 -15.36
C ARG A 194 5.87 -25.98 -14.78
N CYS A 195 5.33 -25.43 -13.71
CA CYS A 195 3.91 -25.59 -13.44
C CYS A 195 3.18 -24.65 -14.40
N GLU A 196 2.47 -25.21 -15.38
CA GLU A 196 1.53 -24.47 -16.21
C GLU A 196 0.38 -23.98 -15.32
N LEU A 197 0.51 -22.77 -14.78
CA LEU A 197 -0.60 -22.03 -14.21
C LEU A 197 -1.06 -21.05 -15.29
N HIS A 198 -2.25 -21.31 -15.79
CA HIS A 198 -2.96 -20.48 -16.77
C HIS A 198 -3.00 -19.02 -16.27
N GLU A 199 -2.46 -18.11 -17.07
CA GLU A 199 -2.49 -16.67 -16.81
C GLU A 199 -3.94 -16.16 -16.84
N ALA A 200 -4.45 -15.84 -15.65
CA ALA A 200 -5.53 -14.88 -15.45
C ALA A 200 -5.28 -14.19 -14.11
N ALA A 201 -4.27 -13.32 -14.06
CA ALA A 201 -3.98 -12.51 -12.89
C ALA A 201 -4.89 -11.27 -12.90
N PHE A 202 -6.04 -11.37 -12.22
CA PHE A 202 -6.80 -10.20 -11.81
C PHE A 202 -6.13 -9.61 -10.56
N PRO A 203 -5.74 -8.32 -10.54
CA PRO A 203 -5.19 -7.71 -9.34
C PRO A 203 -6.31 -7.53 -8.30
N LEU A 204 -6.38 -8.44 -7.34
CA LEU A 204 -7.17 -8.29 -6.12
C LEU A 204 -6.35 -7.48 -5.12
N GLN A 205 -6.53 -6.15 -5.11
CA GLN A 205 -5.98 -5.27 -4.08
C GLN A 205 -6.97 -5.22 -2.91
N ILE A 206 -6.63 -5.87 -1.79
CA ILE A 206 -7.36 -5.73 -0.53
C ILE A 206 -6.57 -4.81 0.39
N SER A 207 -6.96 -3.54 0.41
CA SER A 207 -6.76 -2.62 1.53
C SER A 207 -7.62 -1.40 1.32
N LYS A 208 -8.84 -1.39 1.90
CA LYS A 208 -9.62 -0.18 2.17
C LYS A 208 -10.27 -0.36 3.53
N MET A 209 -10.04 0.59 4.44
CA MET A 209 -10.78 0.68 5.71
C MET A 209 -12.02 1.54 5.50
#